data_AF-A0A3S3RG68-F1
#
_entry.id   AF-A0A3S3RG68-F1
#
_cell.length_a   1.000
_cell.length_b   1.000
_cell.length_c   1.000
_cell.angle_alpha   90.00
_cell.angle_beta   90.00
_cell.angle_gamma   90.00
#
_symmetry.space_group_name_H-M   'P 1'
#
loop_
_entity.id
_entity.type
_entity.pdbx_description
1 polymer ?
#
loop_
_entity_poly.entity_id
_entity_poly.type
_entity_poly.pdbx_seq_one_letter_code
_entity_poly.pdbx_strand_id
1 'polypeptide(L)'
;ENNIENSDEETLAALENPDFYEGDILLDNEDRFAIQNDKNLWPQGIIPYTIDPELANVSFLIRSAMKHIEEKTCIRFKKRTSEEHFVRIYLGERLEESF
;
A
#
# COMPACT_ATOMS: atom_id res chain seq x y z
N GLU A 1 20.34 15.08 -19.12
CA GLU A 1 20.30 13.64 -18.81
C GLU A 1 20.73 13.37 -17.37
N ASN A 2 20.12 14.04 -16.36
CA ASN A 2 20.52 13.94 -14.94
C ASN A 2 19.35 13.59 -14.00
N ASN A 3 18.26 12.99 -14.52
CA ASN A 3 17.03 12.74 -13.75
C ASN A 3 16.74 11.25 -13.48
N ILE A 4 17.64 10.35 -13.88
CA ILE A 4 17.42 8.90 -13.74
C ILE A 4 18.09 8.36 -12.47
N GLU A 5 19.26 8.89 -12.07
CA GLU A 5 20.00 8.39 -10.90
C GLU A 5 19.36 8.77 -9.55
N ASN A 6 18.69 9.92 -9.43
CA ASN A 6 18.05 10.33 -8.18
C ASN A 6 16.78 9.52 -7.83
N SER A 7 16.16 8.88 -8.83
CA SER A 7 14.92 8.12 -8.64
C SER A 7 15.15 6.87 -7.80
N ASP A 8 16.30 6.23 -7.99
CA ASP A 8 16.59 4.92 -7.43
C ASP A 8 17.00 5.04 -5.97
N GLU A 9 17.72 6.10 -5.59
CA GLU A 9 18.15 6.36 -4.22
C GLU A 9 16.97 6.75 -3.31
N GLU A 10 16.04 7.57 -3.81
CA GLU A 10 14.81 7.93 -3.08
C GLU A 10 13.86 6.73 -2.92
N THR A 11 13.80 5.86 -3.94
CA THR A 11 13.01 4.62 -3.88
C THR A 11 13.62 3.60 -2.90
N LEU A 12 14.95 3.47 -2.87
CA LEU A 12 15.65 2.59 -1.93
C LEU A 12 15.49 3.07 -0.48
N ALA A 13 15.60 4.37 -0.23
CA ALA A 13 15.40 4.93 1.11
C ALA A 13 13.97 4.72 1.64
N ALA A 14 12.97 4.68 0.76
CA ALA A 14 11.58 4.40 1.15
C ALA A 14 11.34 2.92 1.52
N LEU A 15 12.21 2.01 1.07
CA LEU A 15 12.13 0.57 1.35
C LEU A 15 12.94 0.15 2.59
N GLU A 16 13.80 1.03 3.11
CA GLU A 16 14.66 0.77 4.27
C GLU A 16 14.22 1.60 5.48
N ASN A 17 12.94 1.56 5.85
CA ASN A 17 12.49 2.23 7.08
C ASN A 17 12.80 1.35 8.32
N PRO A 18 13.74 1.75 9.21
CA PRO A 18 14.12 0.95 10.37
C PRO A 18 13.01 0.81 11.41
N ASP A 19 12.00 1.69 11.40
CA ASP A 19 10.85 1.63 12.30
C ASP A 19 9.79 0.62 11.83
N PHE A 20 9.90 0.11 10.59
CA PHE A 20 8.98 -0.87 10.02
C PHE A 20 9.65 -2.24 9.87
N TYR A 21 8.86 -3.29 10.06
CA TYR A 21 9.31 -4.66 9.83
C TYR A 21 9.60 -4.89 8.35
N GLU A 22 10.72 -5.55 8.05
CA GLU A 22 11.23 -5.73 6.68
C GLU A 22 11.34 -4.41 5.87
N GLY A 23 11.32 -3.26 6.56
CA GLY A 23 11.47 -1.93 5.97
C GLY A 23 10.16 -1.28 5.50
N ASP A 24 9.09 -2.04 5.27
CA ASP A 24 7.85 -1.53 4.66
C ASP A 24 6.54 -2.09 5.29
N ILE A 25 6.64 -2.90 6.35
CA ILE A 25 5.49 -3.49 7.05
C ILE A 25 5.34 -2.91 8.45
N LEU A 26 4.24 -2.19 8.69
CA LEU A 26 3.84 -1.85 10.06
C LEU A 26 3.21 -3.08 10.73
N LEU A 27 3.93 -3.69 11.68
CA LEU A 27 3.41 -4.82 12.45
C LEU A 27 2.57 -4.33 13.64
N ASP A 28 1.35 -4.86 13.74
CA ASP A 28 0.51 -4.75 14.93
C ASP A 28 0.69 -5.97 15.86
N ASN A 29 1.23 -7.11 15.36
CA ASN A 29 1.51 -8.34 16.11
C ASN A 29 2.71 -9.12 15.51
N GLU A 30 3.28 -10.07 16.27
CA GLU A 30 4.54 -10.80 15.94
C GLU A 30 4.44 -11.90 14.85
N ASP A 31 3.34 -12.00 14.09
CA ASP A 31 3.17 -13.08 13.09
C ASP A 31 3.80 -12.70 11.74
N ARG A 32 4.80 -13.49 11.33
CA ARG A 32 5.80 -13.17 10.27
C ARG A 32 5.57 -13.87 8.92
N PHE A 33 4.36 -14.39 8.65
CA PHE A 33 4.08 -15.21 7.45
C PHE A 33 2.69 -14.95 6.87
N ALA A 34 2.38 -15.61 5.74
CA ALA A 34 1.04 -15.63 5.16
C ALA A 34 -0.01 -15.85 6.25
N ILE A 35 -0.94 -14.90 6.36
CA ILE A 35 -2.01 -14.90 7.35
C ILE A 35 -2.75 -16.24 7.26
N GLN A 36 -2.57 -17.10 8.26
CA GLN A 36 -3.23 -18.41 8.33
C GLN A 36 -4.66 -18.30 8.88
N ASN A 37 -4.99 -17.16 9.50
CA ASN A 37 -6.27 -16.92 10.13
C ASN A 37 -7.18 -16.13 9.19
N ASP A 38 -8.24 -16.78 8.70
CA ASP A 38 -9.25 -16.18 7.82
C ASP A 38 -9.85 -14.88 8.37
N LYS A 39 -9.77 -14.63 9.68
CA LYS A 39 -10.24 -13.40 10.32
C LYS A 39 -9.51 -12.13 9.86
N ASN A 40 -8.26 -12.24 9.38
CA ASN A 40 -7.52 -11.09 8.89
C ASN A 40 -7.57 -10.99 7.35
N LEU A 41 -8.39 -11.82 6.68
CA LEU A 41 -8.63 -11.73 5.25
C LEU A 41 -9.78 -10.77 4.95
N TRP A 42 -9.70 -10.11 3.80
CA TRP A 42 -10.81 -9.31 3.29
C TRP A 42 -12.01 -10.22 2.96
N PRO A 43 -13.20 -9.98 3.57
CA PRO A 43 -14.36 -10.80 3.32
C PRO A 43 -14.70 -10.87 1.83
N GLN A 44 -14.92 -12.08 1.33
CA GLN A 44 -15.23 -12.35 -0.09
C GLN A 44 -14.15 -11.85 -1.07
N GLY A 45 -12.95 -11.53 -0.60
CA GLY A 45 -11.88 -10.95 -1.42
C GLY A 45 -12.19 -9.51 -1.88
N ILE A 46 -13.14 -8.82 -1.25
CA ILE A 46 -13.52 -7.46 -1.62
C ILE A 46 -12.76 -6.46 -0.74
N ILE A 47 -11.98 -5.59 -1.36
CA ILE A 47 -11.19 -4.54 -0.71
C ILE A 47 -11.86 -3.19 -0.99
N PRO A 48 -12.57 -2.60 -0.02
CA PRO A 48 -13.00 -1.20 -0.12
C PRO A 48 -11.77 -0.30 -0.05
N TYR A 49 -11.69 0.73 -0.91
CA TYR A 49 -10.56 1.65 -0.90
C TYR A 49 -10.93 3.11 -1.14
N THR A 50 -10.06 4.00 -0.69
CA THR A 50 -10.02 5.42 -1.06
C THR A 50 -8.65 5.78 -1.61
N ILE A 51 -8.59 6.75 -2.52
CA ILE A 51 -7.34 7.38 -2.98
C ILE A 51 -7.47 8.85 -2.64
N ASP A 52 -6.56 9.35 -1.84
CA ASP A 52 -6.60 10.73 -1.38
C ASP A 52 -6.28 11.70 -2.54
N PRO A 53 -6.85 12.92 -2.53
CA PRO A 53 -6.72 13.87 -3.63
C PRO A 53 -5.28 14.23 -4.03
N GLU A 54 -4.36 14.19 -3.07
CA GLU A 54 -2.92 14.45 -3.26
C GLU A 54 -2.30 13.50 -4.29
N LEU A 55 -2.87 12.30 -4.45
CA LEU A 55 -2.42 11.29 -5.41
C LEU A 55 -3.17 11.33 -6.75
N ALA A 56 -3.94 12.40 -7.03
CA ALA A 56 -4.76 12.49 -8.24
C ALA A 56 -3.95 12.25 -9.53
N ASN A 57 -2.73 12.80 -9.60
CA ASN A 57 -1.82 12.67 -10.74
C ASN A 57 -1.33 11.22 -10.99
N VAL A 58 -1.19 10.41 -9.94
CA VAL A 58 -0.73 9.01 -10.01
C VAL A 58 -1.86 7.99 -9.85
N SER A 59 -3.09 8.44 -9.62
CA SER A 59 -4.25 7.59 -9.37
C SER A 59 -4.52 6.56 -10.48
N PHE A 60 -4.11 6.85 -11.72
CA PHE A 60 -4.22 5.91 -12.84
C PHE A 60 -3.27 4.71 -12.69
N LEU A 61 -2.06 4.90 -12.16
CA LEU A 61 -1.10 3.82 -11.89
C LEU A 61 -1.62 2.91 -10.79
N ILE A 62 -2.15 3.49 -9.71
CA ILE A 62 -2.78 2.76 -8.61
C ILE A 62 -3.92 1.87 -9.14
N ARG A 63 -4.81 2.43 -9.97
CA ARG A 63 -5.90 1.67 -10.60
C ARG A 63 -5.40 0.60 -11.56
N SER A 64 -4.30 0.86 -12.28
CA SER A 64 -3.69 -0.13 -13.17
C SER A 64 -3.13 -1.33 -12.38
N ALA A 65 -2.48 -1.09 -11.24
CA ALA A 65 -2.02 -2.14 -10.35
C ALA A 65 -3.19 -2.96 -9.77
N MET A 66 -4.23 -2.29 -9.29
CA MET A 66 -5.46 -2.95 -8.83
C MET A 66 -6.05 -3.86 -9.92
N LYS A 67 -6.20 -3.34 -11.13
CA LYS A 67 -6.72 -4.11 -12.27
C LYS A 67 -5.86 -5.35 -12.57
N HIS A 68 -4.54 -5.21 -12.53
CA HIS A 68 -3.62 -6.33 -12.75
C HIS A 68 -3.86 -7.49 -11.76
N ILE A 69 -4.17 -7.16 -10.50
CA ILE A 69 -4.51 -8.12 -9.44
C ILE A 69 -5.88 -8.75 -9.72
N GLU A 70 -6.89 -7.96 -10.07
CA GLU A 70 -8.25 -8.44 -10.37
C GLU A 70 -8.28 -9.42 -11.56
N GLU A 71 -7.40 -9.20 -12.55
CA GLU A 71 -7.27 -10.06 -13.74
C GLU A 71 -6.70 -11.45 -13.42
N LYS A 72 -5.91 -11.58 -12.35
CA LYS A 72 -5.17 -12.82 -12.02
C LYS A 72 -5.68 -13.54 -10.79
N THR A 73 -6.57 -12.91 -10.04
CA THR A 73 -7.03 -13.41 -8.74
C THR A 73 -8.54 -13.21 -8.58
N CYS A 74 -9.10 -13.75 -7.50
CA CYS A 74 -10.49 -13.49 -7.09
C CYS A 74 -10.67 -12.17 -6.33
N ILE A 75 -9.60 -11.40 -6.08
CA ILE A 75 -9.67 -10.13 -5.36
C ILE A 75 -10.39 -9.08 -6.20
N ARG A 76 -11.21 -8.24 -5.55
CA ARG A 76 -11.96 -7.14 -6.18
C ARG A 76 -11.80 -5.85 -5.38
N PHE A 77 -11.52 -4.76 -6.07
CA PHE A 77 -11.43 -3.43 -5.47
C PHE A 77 -12.72 -2.67 -5.70
N LYS A 78 -13.31 -2.10 -4.63
CA LYS A 78 -14.45 -1.20 -4.76
C LYS A 78 -14.17 0.15 -4.12
N LYS A 79 -14.63 1.22 -4.74
CA LYS A 79 -14.60 2.53 -4.08
C LYS A 79 -15.42 2.44 -2.79
N ARG A 80 -14.82 2.87 -1.69
CA ARG A 80 -15.48 2.91 -0.38
C ARG A 80 -16.72 3.80 -0.44
N THR A 81 -17.75 3.39 0.29
CA THR A 81 -18.98 4.16 0.53
C THR A 81 -19.21 4.36 2.03
N SER A 82 -19.35 3.26 2.77
CA SER A 82 -19.74 3.25 4.20
C SER A 82 -19.03 2.16 5.01
N GLU A 83 -18.13 1.41 4.38
CA GLU A 83 -17.43 0.30 5.00
C GLU A 83 -16.51 0.81 6.12
N GLU A 84 -16.56 0.12 7.26
CA GLU A 84 -15.73 0.43 8.43
C GLU A 84 -14.26 0.11 8.16
N HIS A 85 -13.99 -1.10 7.64
CA HIS A 85 -12.65 -1.53 7.24
C HIS A 85 -12.43 -1.26 5.75
N PHE A 86 -11.35 -0.55 5.43
CA PHE A 86 -10.98 -0.17 4.07
C PHE A 86 -9.50 0.19 3.98
N VAL A 87 -8.95 0.18 2.77
CA VAL A 87 -7.59 0.65 2.50
C VAL A 87 -7.65 2.13 2.11
N ARG A 88 -7.01 3.00 2.91
CA ARG A 88 -6.77 4.39 2.54
C ARG A 88 -5.40 4.51 1.89
N ILE A 89 -5.36 4.94 0.63
CA ILE A 89 -4.11 5.19 -0.08
C ILE A 89 -3.89 6.69 -0.10
N TYR A 90 -2.83 7.14 0.57
CA TYR A 90 -2.52 8.54 0.77
C TYR A 90 -1.01 8.77 0.64
N LEU A 91 -0.62 10.03 0.43
CA LEU A 91 0.79 10.40 0.45
C LEU A 91 1.30 10.32 1.90
N GLY A 92 2.12 9.32 2.20
CA GLY A 92 2.73 9.17 3.52
C GLY A 92 3.82 10.22 3.76
N GLU A 93 4.00 10.60 5.01
CA GLU A 93 5.19 11.34 5.43
C GLU A 93 6.34 10.32 5.54
N ARG A 94 7.43 10.56 4.80
CA ARG A 94 8.71 9.93 5.11
C ARG A 94 9.09 10.48 6.49
N LEU A 95 9.25 9.63 7.49
CA LEU A 95 9.83 10.04 8.77
C LEU A 95 11.24 10.54 8.45
N GLU A 96 11.42 11.85 8.32
CA GLU A 96 12.76 12.42 8.32
C GLU A 96 13.32 12.17 9.70
N GLU A 97 14.35 11.31 9.74
CA GLU A 97 15.22 10.99 10.86
C GLU A 97 15.07 11.98 12.04
N SER A 98 14.38 11.56 13.09
CA SER A 98 14.45 12.25 14.37
C SER A 98 15.81 11.94 15.02
N PHE A 99 16.77 12.84 14.74
CA PHE A 99 18.05 13.17 15.41
C PHE A 99 18.68 12.16 16.37
#